data_AF-A0A519R4G8-F1
#
_entry.id   AF-A0A519R4G8-F1
#
_cell.length_a   1.000
_cell.length_b   1.000
_cell.length_c   1.000
_cell.angle_alpha   90.00
_cell.angle_beta   90.00
_cell.angle_gamma   90.00
#
_symmetry.space_group_name_H-M   'P 1'
#
loop_
_entity.id
_entity.type
_entity.pdbx_description
1 polymer ?
#
loop_
_entity_poly.entity_id
_entity_poly.type
_entity_poly.pdbx_seq_one_letter_code
_entity_poly.pdbx_strand_id
1 'polypeptide(L)'
;DFSNVVIDGFASQTTPTAFNGGAVQVRDLITYDNQVLTGKIKLTNVKVSNTPNLFITGATGFTLSATSFGTSWTTGAATGAALTKGKWATVDGVDLLAHL
;
A
#
# COMPACT_ATOMS: atom_id res chain seq x y z
N ASP A 1 -10.87 7.29 -6.31
CA ASP A 1 -9.70 8.07 -5.86
C ASP A 1 -9.55 7.80 -4.39
N PHE A 2 -8.39 7.32 -3.97
CA PHE A 2 -8.04 7.09 -2.57
C PHE A 2 -6.88 8.00 -2.20
N SER A 3 -6.97 8.64 -1.03
CA SER A 3 -5.92 9.54 -0.53
C SER A 3 -5.65 9.33 0.95
N ASN A 4 -4.54 9.91 1.44
CA ASN A 4 -4.08 9.73 2.82
C ASN A 4 -3.86 8.25 3.17
N VAL A 5 -3.08 7.58 2.32
CA VAL A 5 -2.83 6.15 2.42
C VAL A 5 -1.51 5.91 3.13
N VAL A 6 -1.54 5.20 4.26
CA VAL A 6 -0.34 4.75 4.96
C VAL A 6 -0.17 3.25 4.71
N ILE A 7 1.00 2.87 4.24
CA ILE A 7 1.39 1.49 3.97
C ILE A 7 2.63 1.19 4.82
N ASP A 8 2.58 0.12 5.61
CA ASP A 8 3.71 -0.28 6.45
C ASP A 8 3.84 -1.80 6.54
N GLY A 9 5.07 -2.30 6.61
CA GLY A 9 5.38 -3.68 6.99
C GLY A 9 5.24 -4.76 5.92
N PHE A 10 5.10 -4.42 4.63
CA PHE A 10 5.10 -5.44 3.57
C PHE A 10 6.51 -5.98 3.33
N ALA A 11 6.75 -7.22 3.72
CA ALA A 11 8.06 -7.86 3.62
C ALA A 11 8.05 -9.06 2.68
N SER A 12 9.24 -9.40 2.18
CA SER A 12 9.43 -10.67 1.47
C SER A 12 9.63 -11.80 2.46
N GLN A 13 9.07 -12.97 2.13
CA GLN A 13 9.33 -14.21 2.82
C GLN A 13 10.49 -14.92 2.14
N THR A 14 11.42 -15.48 2.92
CA THR A 14 12.51 -16.32 2.39
C THR A 14 12.37 -17.78 2.77
N THR A 15 11.60 -18.10 3.82
CA THR A 15 11.42 -19.47 4.35
C THR A 15 9.96 -19.76 4.67
N PRO A 16 9.47 -21.00 4.46
CA PRO A 16 10.18 -22.13 3.84
C PRO A 16 10.36 -21.98 2.33
N THR A 17 9.60 -21.08 1.69
CA THR A 17 9.66 -20.79 0.26
C THR A 17 9.79 -19.29 0.05
N ALA A 18 10.65 -18.88 -0.89
CA ALA A 18 10.85 -17.48 -1.20
C ALA A 18 9.66 -16.88 -1.94
N PHE A 19 9.09 -15.81 -1.40
CA PHE A 19 8.07 -14.99 -2.04
C PHE A 19 8.41 -13.52 -1.85
N ASN A 20 8.53 -12.81 -2.97
CA ASN A 20 8.66 -11.36 -2.94
C ASN A 20 7.33 -10.76 -2.49
N GLY A 21 7.35 -10.12 -1.33
CA GLY A 21 6.23 -9.33 -0.83
C GLY A 21 6.46 -7.87 -1.18
N GLY A 22 5.37 -7.18 -1.49
CA GLY A 22 5.38 -5.77 -1.78
C GLY A 22 3.99 -5.17 -1.67
N ALA A 23 3.93 -3.85 -1.54
CA ALA A 23 2.70 -3.16 -1.21
C ALA A 23 1.68 -3.11 -2.35
N VAL A 24 2.15 -2.99 -3.60
CA VAL A 24 1.29 -2.87 -4.78
C VAL A 24 1.64 -3.99 -5.75
N GLN A 25 0.68 -4.87 -6.01
CA GLN A 25 0.85 -5.99 -6.94
C GLN A 25 -0.28 -6.02 -7.97
N VAL A 26 0.07 -6.20 -9.24
CA VAL A 26 -0.88 -6.50 -10.32
C VAL A 26 -0.53 -7.87 -10.90
N ARG A 27 -1.51 -8.76 -10.99
CA ARG A 27 -1.30 -10.20 -11.25
C ARG A 27 -1.48 -10.62 -12.70
N ASP A 28 -1.98 -9.74 -13.56
CA ASP A 28 -2.26 -10.05 -14.95
C ASP A 28 -2.20 -8.78 -15.83
N LEU A 29 -1.96 -8.99 -17.12
CA LEU A 29 -1.80 -7.92 -18.10
C LEU A 29 -3.12 -7.17 -18.38
N ILE A 30 -4.26 -7.86 -18.38
CA ILE A 30 -5.56 -7.25 -18.69
C ILE A 30 -5.93 -6.23 -17.61
N THR A 31 -5.68 -6.55 -16.34
CA THR A 31 -5.87 -5.61 -15.22
C THR A 31 -4.89 -4.45 -15.31
N TYR A 32 -3.62 -4.70 -15.63
CA TYR A 32 -2.64 -3.63 -15.83
C TYR A 32 -3.08 -2.64 -16.91
N ASP A 33 -3.42 -3.15 -18.10
CA ASP A 33 -3.81 -2.32 -19.24
C ASP A 33 -5.10 -1.56 -18.96
N ASN A 34 -6.12 -2.21 -18.40
CA ASN A 34 -7.45 -1.61 -18.27
C ASN A 34 -7.68 -0.81 -17.00
N GLN A 35 -6.80 -0.91 -15.99
CA GLN A 35 -6.99 -0.25 -14.69
C GLN A 35 -5.85 0.70 -14.35
N VAL A 36 -4.60 0.29 -14.58
CA VAL A 36 -3.41 1.10 -14.27
C VAL A 36 -3.14 2.09 -15.41
N LEU A 37 -2.95 1.62 -16.64
CA LEU A 37 -2.60 2.49 -17.77
C LEU A 37 -3.71 3.47 -18.14
N THR A 38 -4.98 3.10 -17.95
CA THR A 38 -6.11 4.02 -18.16
C THR A 38 -6.38 4.94 -16.97
N GLY A 39 -5.55 4.90 -15.91
CA GLY A 39 -5.66 5.80 -14.76
C GLY A 39 -6.91 5.63 -13.90
N LYS A 40 -7.56 4.45 -13.93
CA LYS A 40 -8.76 4.19 -13.10
C LYS A 40 -8.42 3.98 -11.64
N ILE A 41 -7.25 3.40 -11.38
CA ILE A 41 -6.70 3.30 -10.03
C ILE A 41 -5.93 4.58 -9.74
N LYS A 42 -6.40 5.32 -8.73
CA LYS A 42 -5.79 6.58 -8.30
C LYS A 42 -5.58 6.58 -6.79
N LEU A 43 -4.31 6.73 -6.41
CA LEU A 43 -3.77 6.69 -5.05
C LEU A 43 -2.90 7.93 -4.86
N THR A 44 -3.34 8.87 -4.03
CA THR A 44 -2.63 10.14 -3.82
C THR A 44 -2.25 10.31 -2.36
N ASN A 45 -1.20 11.09 -2.08
CA ASN A 45 -0.66 11.25 -0.72
C ASN A 45 -0.44 9.89 -0.04
N VAL A 46 0.41 9.06 -0.65
CA VAL A 46 0.79 7.75 -0.13
C VAL A 46 2.08 7.88 0.68
N LYS A 47 2.08 7.39 1.91
CA LYS A 47 3.28 7.20 2.73
C LYS A 47 3.56 5.71 2.84
N VAL A 48 4.76 5.29 2.47
CA VAL A 48 5.20 3.90 2.58
C VAL A 48 6.37 3.81 3.56
N SER A 49 6.31 2.85 4.47
CA SER A 49 7.34 2.57 5.47
C SER A 49 7.58 1.06 5.57
N ASN A 50 8.76 0.65 6.06
CA ASN A 50 9.17 -0.74 6.29
C ASN A 50 8.73 -1.75 5.20
N THR A 51 8.81 -1.33 3.94
CA THR A 51 8.35 -2.11 2.77
C THR A 51 9.44 -2.12 1.71
N PRO A 52 10.29 -3.15 1.65
CA PRO A 52 11.46 -3.17 0.77
C PRO A 52 11.10 -3.14 -0.72
N ASN A 53 10.00 -3.77 -1.12
CA ASN A 53 9.50 -3.75 -2.49
C ASN A 53 8.17 -2.99 -2.53
N LEU A 54 8.11 -1.86 -3.22
CA LEU A 54 6.87 -1.11 -3.35
C LEU A 54 5.95 -1.73 -4.42
N PHE A 55 6.50 -2.06 -5.59
CA PHE A 55 5.74 -2.60 -6.71
C PHE A 55 6.23 -3.98 -7.08
N ILE A 56 5.28 -4.90 -7.32
CA ILE A 56 5.55 -6.25 -7.81
C ILE A 56 4.71 -6.52 -9.05
N THR A 57 5.39 -6.90 -10.12
CA THR A 57 4.74 -7.46 -11.31
C THR A 57 4.47 -8.95 -11.06
N GLY A 58 3.19 -9.35 -11.07
CA GLY A 58 2.78 -10.73 -10.83
C GLY A 58 2.62 -11.60 -12.08
N ALA A 59 2.83 -11.04 -13.27
CA ALA A 59 2.76 -11.75 -14.55
C ALA A 59 3.80 -11.21 -15.54
N THR A 60 4.08 -11.96 -16.59
CA THR A 60 4.93 -11.53 -17.69
C THR A 60 4.20 -10.57 -18.63
N GLY A 61 4.93 -9.72 -19.35
CA GLY A 61 4.38 -8.84 -20.39
C GLY A 61 4.19 -7.37 -19.99
N PHE A 62 4.47 -7.02 -18.73
CA PHE A 62 4.52 -5.62 -18.27
C PHE A 62 5.48 -5.47 -17.10
N THR A 63 5.79 -4.22 -16.76
CA THR A 63 6.51 -3.84 -15.53
C THR A 63 5.66 -2.86 -14.75
N LEU A 64 5.42 -3.16 -13.48
CA LEU A 64 4.70 -2.29 -12.58
C LEU A 64 5.68 -1.38 -11.83
N SER A 65 5.46 -0.07 -11.89
CA SER A 65 6.19 0.92 -11.12
C SER A 65 5.31 2.13 -10.85
N ALA A 66 5.80 3.11 -10.09
CA ALA A 66 5.08 4.37 -9.88
C ALA A 66 4.77 5.08 -11.20
N THR A 67 5.68 5.01 -12.19
CA THR A 67 5.48 5.67 -13.49
C THR A 67 4.36 5.04 -14.30
N SER A 68 4.02 3.76 -14.08
CA SER A 68 2.86 3.11 -14.71
C SER A 68 1.54 3.82 -14.40
N PHE A 69 1.44 4.48 -13.24
CA PHE A 69 0.24 5.20 -12.81
C PHE A 69 0.23 6.68 -13.26
N GLY A 70 1.32 7.19 -13.83
CA GLY A 70 1.46 8.61 -14.16
C GLY A 70 1.21 9.52 -12.95
N THR A 71 0.30 10.49 -13.09
CA THR A 71 -0.11 11.39 -12.00
C THR A 71 -1.11 10.76 -11.02
N SER A 72 -1.57 9.53 -11.27
CA SER A 72 -2.51 8.81 -10.41
C SER A 72 -1.83 8.11 -9.24
N TRP A 73 -0.51 8.25 -9.10
CA TRP A 73 0.25 7.86 -7.92
C TRP A 73 1.06 9.05 -7.39
N THR A 74 0.80 9.50 -6.17
CA THR A 74 1.62 10.53 -5.52
C THR A 74 2.03 10.12 -4.12
N THR A 75 3.28 10.39 -3.75
CA THR A 75 3.80 10.18 -2.40
C THR A 75 3.68 11.45 -1.57
N GLY A 76 3.46 11.33 -0.26
CA GLY A 76 3.33 12.48 0.63
C GLY A 76 3.39 12.13 2.11
N ALA A 77 3.16 13.12 2.97
CA ALA A 77 3.13 12.97 4.41
C ALA A 77 1.75 12.49 4.90
N ALA A 78 1.32 11.32 4.42
CA ALA A 78 0.07 10.72 4.87
C ALA A 78 0.10 10.48 6.39
N THR A 79 -0.95 10.90 7.08
CA THR A 79 -1.13 10.73 8.52
C THR A 79 -1.94 9.49 8.86
N GLY A 80 -2.62 8.90 7.86
CA GLY A 80 -3.48 7.74 8.04
C GLY A 80 -4.80 8.10 8.72
N ALA A 81 -5.48 7.09 9.28
CA ALA A 81 -6.76 7.28 9.93
C ALA A 81 -6.61 8.08 11.24
N ALA A 82 -7.50 9.05 11.46
CA ALA A 82 -7.64 9.70 12.75
C ALA A 82 -8.40 8.77 13.70
N LEU A 83 -7.72 8.22 14.70
CA LEU A 83 -8.33 7.37 15.71
C LEU A 83 -8.84 8.25 16.86
N THR A 84 -10.14 8.17 17.15
CA THR A 84 -10.74 8.81 18.32
C THR A 84 -11.00 7.77 19.41
N LYS A 85 -10.84 8.17 20.68
CA LYS A 85 -11.04 7.28 21.82
C LYS A 85 -12.50 6.83 21.90
N GLY A 86 -12.73 5.52 21.85
CA GLY A 86 -14.04 4.88 22.01
C GLY A 86 -13.95 3.65 22.93
N LYS A 87 -15.07 2.93 23.11
CA LYS A 87 -15.13 1.73 23.99
C LYS A 87 -14.10 0.65 23.64
N TRP A 88 -13.62 0.61 22.40
CA TRP A 88 -12.66 -0.36 21.88
C TRP A 88 -11.20 0.12 21.91
N ALA A 89 -10.96 1.38 22.32
CA ALA A 89 -9.62 1.96 22.47
C ALA A 89 -9.05 1.76 23.89
N THR A 90 -9.84 1.18 24.80
CA THR A 90 -9.44 0.92 26.18
C THR A 90 -9.58 -0.56 26.49
N VAL A 91 -8.47 -1.20 26.86
CA VAL A 91 -8.43 -2.61 27.31
C VAL A 91 -7.89 -2.63 28.72
N ASP A 92 -8.64 -3.21 29.67
CA ASP A 92 -8.26 -3.29 31.08
C ASP A 92 -7.86 -1.93 31.71
N GLY A 93 -8.51 -0.86 31.27
CA GLY A 93 -8.24 0.52 31.73
C GLY A 93 -7.05 1.21 31.05
N VAL A 94 -6.32 0.52 30.17
CA VAL A 94 -5.22 1.08 29.37
C VAL A 94 -5.74 1.68 28.08
N ASP A 95 -5.42 2.96 27.83
CA ASP A 95 -5.67 3.62 26.55
C ASP A 95 -4.60 3.23 25.52
N LEU A 96 -4.99 2.46 24.52
CA LEU A 96 -4.08 2.01 23.47
C LEU A 96 -3.66 3.16 22.55
N LEU A 97 -4.46 4.22 22.43
CA LEU A 97 -4.15 5.36 21.57
C LEU A 97 -3.10 6.31 22.18
N ALA A 98 -2.85 6.23 23.49
CA ALA A 98 -1.84 7.04 24.16
C ALA A 98 -0.39 6.59 23.86
N HIS A 99 -0.22 5.47 23.18
CA HIS A 99 1.07 4.85 22.85
C HIS A 99 1.34 4.82 21.33
N LEU A 100 0.55 5.58 20.55
CA LEU A 100 0.67 5.70 19.10
C LEU A 100 1.66 6.79 18.67
#